data_AF-A0A4P5W3K8-F1
#
_entry.id   AF-A0A4P5W3K8-F1
#
_cell.length_a   1.000
_cell.length_b   1.000
_cell.length_c   1.000
_cell.angle_alpha   90.00
_cell.angle_beta   90.00
_cell.angle_gamma   90.00
#
_symmetry.space_group_name_H-M   'P 1'
#
loop_
_entity.id
_entity.type
_entity.pdbx_description
1 polymer ?
#
loop_
_entity_poly.entity_id
_entity_poly.type
_entity_poly.pdbx_seq_one_letter_code
_entity_poly.pdbx_strand_id
1 'polypeptide(L)'
;MSEEGATELLPPHISADFYLWLWYSSEVKNGKFTLEDGSALEVYLDDRLALRETGDDRPTTLLTGDSPGTTPEARAAVSGGKVPKELRLLIRREDREYHVTLRGSRVGIAQAKLPTQVKTGEVLEVLLDRMFVYEELHWLVAALLRQFAVERVSESWRSSVVPAMREWLLPLDASGSGG
;
A
#
# COMPACT_ATOMS: atom_id res chain seq x y z
N MET A 1 -30.78 -7.27 25.94
CA MET A 1 -30.86 -6.43 24.73
C MET A 1 -29.44 -6.29 24.24
N SER A 2 -29.13 -7.02 23.18
CA SER A 2 -27.78 -7.30 22.73
C SER A 2 -27.22 -6.12 21.95
N GLU A 3 -26.22 -5.45 22.50
CA GLU A 3 -25.17 -4.83 21.69
C GLU A 3 -23.94 -5.71 21.84
N GLU A 4 -23.95 -6.83 21.10
CA GLU A 4 -22.68 -7.40 20.64
C GLU A 4 -22.09 -6.32 19.74
N GLY A 5 -21.25 -5.47 20.35
CA GLY A 5 -20.40 -4.55 19.62
C GLY A 5 -19.62 -5.41 18.64
N ALA A 6 -20.02 -5.34 17.37
CA ALA A 6 -19.27 -5.89 16.27
C ALA A 6 -17.83 -5.45 16.51
N THR A 7 -16.98 -6.42 16.85
CA THR A 7 -15.57 -6.23 17.09
C THR A 7 -15.09 -5.19 16.11
N GLU A 8 -14.64 -4.04 16.60
CA GLU A 8 -13.96 -3.06 15.77
C GLU A 8 -12.74 -3.81 15.22
N LEU A 9 -12.89 -4.44 14.05
CA LEU A 9 -11.99 -5.46 13.49
C LEU A 9 -10.60 -4.88 13.12
N LEU A 10 -10.32 -3.64 13.52
CA LEU A 10 -9.06 -2.94 13.35
C LEU A 10 -8.67 -2.28 14.68
N PRO A 11 -7.88 -2.93 15.55
CA PRO A 11 -7.06 -2.21 16.51
C PRO A 11 -6.21 -1.14 15.77
N PRO A 12 -5.97 0.05 16.35
CA PRO A 12 -5.61 1.29 15.65
C PRO A 12 -4.15 1.30 15.19
N HIS A 13 -3.80 0.48 14.21
CA HIS A 13 -2.49 0.52 13.57
C HIS A 13 -2.59 1.35 12.30
N ILE A 14 -2.41 2.67 12.44
CA ILE A 14 -2.53 3.63 11.32
C ILE A 14 -1.69 3.24 10.10
N SER A 15 -0.51 2.62 10.32
CA SER A 15 0.34 2.12 9.25
C SER A 15 -0.27 0.92 8.52
N ALA A 16 -0.94 0.02 9.25
CA ALA A 16 -1.59 -1.14 8.65
C ALA A 16 -2.81 -0.72 7.82
N ASP A 17 -3.61 0.23 8.32
CA ASP A 17 -4.69 0.86 7.55
C ASP A 17 -4.14 1.51 6.28
N PHE A 18 -3.03 2.26 6.39
CA PHE A 18 -2.37 2.90 5.26
C PHE A 18 -1.87 1.88 4.21
N TYR A 19 -1.23 0.80 4.66
CA TYR A 19 -0.74 -0.24 3.76
C TYR A 19 -1.89 -0.99 3.07
N LEU A 20 -2.94 -1.34 3.81
CA LEU A 20 -4.11 -1.98 3.23
C LEU A 20 -4.80 -1.05 2.23
N TRP A 21 -4.92 0.24 2.57
CA TRP A 21 -5.47 1.26 1.69
C TRP A 21 -4.65 1.46 0.41
N LEU A 22 -3.32 1.46 0.50
CA LEU A 22 -2.43 1.54 -0.67
C LEU A 22 -2.63 0.36 -1.60
N TRP A 23 -2.64 -0.85 -1.04
CA TRP A 23 -2.86 -2.07 -1.81
C TRP A 23 -4.25 -2.09 -2.46
N TYR A 24 -5.31 -1.82 -1.70
CA TYR A 24 -6.67 -1.70 -2.21
C TYR A 24 -6.78 -0.65 -3.33
N SER A 25 -6.27 0.56 -3.09
CA SER A 25 -6.33 1.67 -4.04
C SER A 25 -5.54 1.36 -5.31
N SER A 26 -4.38 0.71 -5.17
CA SER A 26 -3.59 0.22 -6.30
C SER A 26 -4.40 -0.74 -7.17
N GLU A 27 -5.11 -1.71 -6.60
CA GLU A 27 -5.88 -2.65 -7.43
C GLU A 27 -7.10 -1.98 -8.07
N VAL A 28 -7.92 -1.27 -7.29
CA VAL A 28 -9.17 -0.67 -7.79
C VAL A 28 -8.94 0.43 -8.81
N LYS A 29 -7.86 1.20 -8.67
CA LYS A 29 -7.52 2.29 -9.59
C LYS A 29 -6.57 1.86 -10.70
N ASN A 30 -6.29 0.56 -10.83
CA ASN A 30 -5.28 0.01 -11.75
C ASN A 30 -3.95 0.77 -11.67
N GLY A 31 -3.50 0.95 -10.43
CA GLY A 31 -2.29 1.64 -10.02
C GLY A 31 -2.34 3.15 -10.14
N LYS A 32 -3.38 3.78 -10.68
CA LYS A 32 -3.39 5.21 -10.96
C LYS A 32 -3.71 6.04 -9.72
N PHE A 33 -2.83 7.00 -9.41
CA PHE A 33 -3.03 8.00 -8.37
C PHE A 33 -2.87 9.40 -8.95
N THR A 34 -3.61 10.34 -8.38
CA THR A 34 -3.43 11.78 -8.59
C THR A 34 -3.18 12.40 -7.23
N LEU A 35 -2.03 13.06 -7.09
CA LEU A 35 -1.63 13.73 -5.87
C LEU A 35 -2.34 15.09 -5.71
N GLU A 36 -2.24 15.67 -4.53
CA GLU A 36 -2.86 16.96 -4.17
C GLU A 36 -2.42 18.11 -5.09
N ASP A 37 -1.20 18.06 -5.63
CA ASP A 37 -0.66 19.04 -6.57
C ASP A 37 -1.08 18.80 -8.03
N GLY A 38 -1.91 17.78 -8.29
CA GLY A 38 -2.34 17.37 -9.62
C GLY A 38 -1.37 16.43 -10.34
N SER A 39 -0.22 16.10 -9.74
CA SER A 39 0.73 15.15 -10.32
C SER A 39 0.12 13.76 -10.42
N ALA A 40 0.27 13.12 -11.59
CA ALA A 40 -0.09 11.72 -11.79
C ALA A 40 1.10 10.80 -11.46
N LEU A 41 0.81 9.67 -10.84
CA LEU A 41 1.76 8.58 -10.63
C LEU A 41 1.03 7.24 -10.71
N GLU A 42 1.81 6.19 -10.93
CA GLU A 42 1.36 4.82 -10.79
C GLU A 42 1.99 4.18 -9.56
N VAL A 43 1.21 3.45 -8.78
CA VAL A 43 1.66 2.70 -7.61
C VAL A 43 1.08 1.30 -7.70
N TYR A 44 1.96 0.29 -7.76
CA TYR A 44 1.60 -1.11 -7.77
C TYR A 44 2.23 -1.85 -6.61
N LEU A 45 1.56 -2.89 -6.14
CA LEU A 45 2.21 -3.90 -5.33
C LEU A 45 3.19 -4.69 -6.22
N ASP A 46 4.44 -4.75 -5.79
CA ASP A 46 5.52 -5.46 -6.47
C ASP A 46 5.59 -6.90 -5.92
N ASP A 47 6.76 -7.54 -5.94
CA ASP A 47 6.95 -8.96 -5.66
C ASP A 47 6.78 -9.46 -4.21
N ARG A 48 6.37 -8.61 -3.24
CA ARG A 48 6.36 -8.99 -1.82
C ARG A 48 5.31 -8.29 -0.96
N LEU A 49 4.63 -9.08 -0.14
CA LEU A 49 3.64 -8.65 0.87
C LEU A 49 3.84 -9.47 2.16
N ALA A 50 3.96 -8.79 3.31
CA ALA A 50 4.03 -9.46 4.61
C ALA A 50 2.87 -9.04 5.51
N LEU A 51 2.20 -10.05 6.09
CA LEU A 51 1.08 -9.90 7.00
C LEU A 51 1.44 -10.42 8.40
N ARG A 52 0.78 -9.87 9.40
CA ARG A 52 0.94 -10.23 10.82
C ARG A 52 -0.41 -10.34 11.52
N GLU A 53 -0.42 -10.97 12.68
CA GLU A 53 -1.54 -10.85 13.61
C GLU A 53 -1.61 -9.43 14.19
N THR A 54 -2.80 -8.94 14.55
CA THR A 54 -2.96 -7.57 15.09
C THR A 54 -2.19 -7.33 16.39
N GLY A 55 -2.03 -8.37 17.21
CA GLY A 55 -1.33 -8.35 18.50
C GLY A 55 0.12 -8.86 18.49
N ASP A 56 0.63 -9.33 17.35
CA ASP A 56 2.04 -9.78 17.20
C ASP A 56 2.72 -8.91 16.14
N ASP A 57 3.95 -8.46 16.43
CA ASP A 57 4.74 -7.73 15.45
C ASP A 57 5.47 -8.67 14.48
N ARG A 58 5.63 -9.96 14.80
CA ARG A 58 6.28 -10.91 13.89
C ARG A 58 5.39 -11.19 12.66
N PRO A 59 5.92 -11.12 11.42
CA PRO A 59 5.17 -11.58 10.25
C PRO A 59 4.82 -13.06 10.40
N THR A 60 3.53 -13.38 10.26
CA THR A 60 3.03 -14.76 10.29
C THR A 60 2.72 -15.29 8.89
N THR A 61 2.57 -14.39 7.91
CA THR A 61 2.39 -14.75 6.51
C THR A 61 3.28 -13.87 5.64
N LEU A 62 4.04 -14.50 4.75
CA LEU A 62 4.88 -13.85 3.76
C LEU A 62 4.49 -14.38 2.38
N LEU A 63 4.10 -13.47 1.50
CA LEU A 63 3.71 -13.75 0.12
C LEU A 63 4.76 -13.13 -0.80
N THR A 64 5.22 -13.93 -1.76
CA THR A 64 6.25 -13.54 -2.74
C THR A 64 5.94 -14.08 -4.11
N GLY A 65 6.37 -13.39 -5.16
CA GLY A 65 6.16 -13.79 -6.54
C GLY A 65 5.43 -12.72 -7.33
N ASP A 66 5.01 -13.03 -8.55
CA ASP A 66 4.32 -12.06 -9.40
C ASP A 66 2.92 -11.77 -8.84
N SER A 67 2.65 -10.50 -8.53
CA SER A 67 1.35 -10.02 -8.02
C SER A 67 0.86 -10.72 -6.74
N PRO A 68 1.62 -10.69 -5.63
CA PRO A 68 1.29 -11.42 -4.40
C PRO A 68 0.02 -10.89 -3.71
N GLY A 69 -0.45 -9.71 -4.08
CA GLY A 69 -1.70 -9.12 -3.58
C GLY A 69 -2.95 -9.66 -4.29
N THR A 70 -2.83 -10.16 -5.52
CA THR A 70 -4.01 -10.62 -6.26
C THR A 70 -4.41 -12.06 -5.91
N THR A 71 -3.65 -12.74 -5.05
CA THR A 71 -3.91 -14.15 -4.74
C THR A 71 -5.06 -14.32 -3.74
N PRO A 72 -5.88 -15.38 -3.87
CA PRO A 72 -6.94 -15.68 -2.90
C PRO A 72 -6.43 -15.82 -1.47
N GLU A 73 -5.22 -16.35 -1.28
CA GLU A 73 -4.59 -16.53 0.03
C GLU A 73 -4.29 -15.20 0.71
N ALA A 74 -3.86 -14.19 -0.06
CA ALA A 74 -3.62 -12.84 0.44
C ALA A 74 -4.90 -12.22 1.00
N ARG A 75 -5.98 -12.28 0.22
CA ARG A 75 -7.29 -11.74 0.62
C ARG A 75 -7.90 -12.53 1.78
N ALA A 76 -7.82 -13.86 1.74
CA ALA A 76 -8.29 -14.72 2.83
C ALA A 76 -7.55 -14.45 4.15
N ALA A 77 -6.25 -14.19 4.10
CA ALA A 77 -5.46 -13.85 5.28
C ALA A 77 -5.92 -12.54 5.94
N VAL A 78 -6.19 -11.50 5.14
CA VAL A 78 -6.72 -10.22 5.65
C VAL A 78 -8.15 -10.37 6.15
N SER A 79 -9.01 -11.07 5.39
CA SER A 79 -10.38 -11.41 5.82
C SER A 79 -10.40 -12.22 7.13
N GLY A 80 -9.37 -13.03 7.37
CA GLY A 80 -9.15 -13.76 8.62
C GLY A 80 -8.60 -12.92 9.78
N GLY A 81 -8.44 -11.61 9.60
CA GLY A 81 -8.03 -10.68 10.66
C GLY A 81 -6.54 -10.32 10.68
N LYS A 82 -5.73 -10.84 9.73
CA LYS A 82 -4.34 -10.41 9.60
C LYS A 82 -4.26 -9.01 8.99
N VAL A 83 -3.21 -8.29 9.34
CA VAL A 83 -2.98 -6.93 8.85
C VAL A 83 -1.64 -6.81 8.13
N PRO A 84 -1.54 -5.96 7.09
CA PRO A 84 -0.26 -5.71 6.44
C PRO A 84 0.76 -5.08 7.38
N LYS A 85 1.99 -5.59 7.33
CA LYS A 85 3.17 -5.05 8.04
C LYS A 85 4.20 -4.46 7.08
N GLU A 86 4.30 -5.02 5.89
CA GLU A 86 5.30 -4.67 4.89
C GLU A 86 4.71 -4.83 3.48
N LEU A 87 4.97 -3.84 2.62
CA LEU A 87 4.63 -3.84 1.21
C LEU A 87 5.89 -3.54 0.40
N ARG A 88 6.15 -4.32 -0.64
CA ARG A 88 7.03 -3.93 -1.74
C ARG A 88 6.18 -3.23 -2.79
N LEU A 89 6.58 -2.02 -3.16
CA LEU A 89 5.87 -1.16 -4.10
C LEU A 89 6.76 -0.84 -5.28
N LEU A 90 6.12 -0.81 -6.45
CA LEU A 90 6.60 -0.19 -7.67
C LEU A 90 5.89 1.16 -7.81
N ILE A 91 6.64 2.25 -7.80
CA ILE A 91 6.12 3.61 -7.99
C ILE A 91 6.69 4.17 -9.29
N ARG A 92 5.83 4.63 -10.19
CA ARG A 92 6.22 5.29 -11.45
C ARG A 92 5.70 6.71 -11.48
N ARG A 93 6.57 7.65 -11.80
CA ARG A 93 6.21 9.04 -12.08
C ARG A 93 6.97 9.48 -13.31
N GLU A 94 6.24 9.88 -14.35
CA GLU A 94 6.84 10.24 -15.65
C GLU A 94 7.68 9.06 -16.21
N ASP A 95 8.98 9.26 -16.38
CA ASP A 95 9.95 8.27 -16.83
C ASP A 95 10.74 7.61 -15.68
N ARG A 96 10.44 7.98 -14.42
CA ARG A 96 11.16 7.52 -13.23
C ARG A 96 10.42 6.35 -12.57
N GLU A 97 11.16 5.27 -12.35
CA GLU A 97 10.68 4.05 -11.70
C GLU A 97 11.41 3.80 -10.37
N TYR A 98 10.64 3.62 -9.31
CA TYR A 98 11.12 3.35 -7.96
C TYR A 98 10.60 2.00 -7.49
N HIS A 99 11.47 1.14 -6.98
CA HIS A 99 11.06 -0.03 -6.20
C HIS A 99 11.41 0.18 -4.74
N VAL A 100 10.43 0.16 -3.85
CA VAL A 100 10.61 0.49 -2.44
C VAL A 100 9.84 -0.46 -1.55
N THR A 101 10.41 -0.82 -0.40
CA THR A 101 9.70 -1.53 0.65
C THR A 101 9.25 -0.52 1.71
N LEU A 102 7.95 -0.44 1.98
CA LEU A 102 7.40 0.27 3.14
C LEU A 102 7.14 -0.74 4.26
N ARG A 103 7.62 -0.45 5.48
CA ARG A 103 7.48 -1.40 6.60
C ARG A 103 7.35 -0.78 7.99
N GLY A 104 6.71 -1.54 8.87
CA GLY A 104 6.60 -1.22 10.29
C GLY A 104 5.66 -0.05 10.58
N SER A 105 5.56 0.36 11.85
CA SER A 105 4.62 1.38 12.32
C SER A 105 4.96 2.81 11.92
N ARG A 106 6.22 3.07 11.54
CA ARG A 106 6.72 4.40 11.16
C ARG A 106 6.77 4.64 9.65
N VAL A 107 6.20 3.76 8.84
CA VAL A 107 6.26 3.86 7.37
C VAL A 107 7.72 3.95 6.89
N GLY A 108 8.56 3.04 7.37
CA GLY A 108 9.98 3.05 7.07
C GLY A 108 10.23 2.68 5.61
N ILE A 109 11.00 3.51 4.91
CA ILE A 109 11.50 3.26 3.56
C ILE A 109 12.71 2.32 3.64
N ALA A 110 12.63 1.17 2.98
CA ALA A 110 13.69 0.17 2.94
C ALA A 110 13.89 -0.39 1.52
N GLN A 111 15.08 -0.91 1.25
CA GLN A 111 15.41 -1.61 -0.01
C GLN A 111 15.03 -0.82 -1.28
N ALA A 112 15.18 0.51 -1.22
CA ALA A 112 14.86 1.39 -2.32
C ALA A 112 15.84 1.15 -3.49
N LYS A 113 15.30 0.79 -4.65
CA LYS A 113 15.97 0.89 -5.94
C LYS A 113 15.45 2.15 -6.61
N LEU A 114 16.37 3.09 -6.84
CA LEU A 114 16.07 4.38 -7.44
C LEU A 114 16.17 4.30 -8.98
N PRO A 115 15.55 5.23 -9.71
CA PRO A 115 15.69 5.35 -11.16
C PRO A 115 17.16 5.38 -11.55
N THR A 116 17.49 4.76 -12.68
CA THR A 116 18.85 4.81 -13.21
C THR A 116 19.13 6.21 -13.74
N GLN A 117 20.15 6.86 -13.20
CA GLN A 117 20.56 8.20 -13.62
C GLN A 117 21.68 8.13 -14.64
N VAL A 118 21.75 9.13 -15.52
CA VAL A 118 22.86 9.27 -16.46
C VAL A 118 24.14 9.52 -15.65
N LYS A 119 25.10 8.60 -15.74
CA LYS A 119 26.36 8.64 -14.96
C LYS A 119 27.44 9.55 -15.59
N THR A 120 27.04 10.43 -16.50
CA THR A 120 27.95 11.23 -17.29
C THR A 120 27.91 12.66 -16.78
N GLY A 121 28.97 13.09 -16.10
CA GLY A 121 29.04 14.42 -15.48
C GLY A 121 30.17 14.49 -14.45
N GLU A 122 30.38 15.67 -13.88
CA GLU A 122 31.27 15.84 -12.73
C GLU A 122 30.71 15.11 -11.49
N VAL A 123 31.58 14.71 -10.56
CA VAL A 123 31.18 13.96 -9.35
C VAL A 123 30.05 14.67 -8.58
N LEU A 124 30.09 16.00 -8.51
CA LEU A 124 29.08 16.78 -7.82
C LEU A 124 27.70 16.68 -8.49
N GLU A 125 27.64 16.72 -9.82
CA GLU A 125 26.38 16.63 -10.58
C GLU A 125 25.71 15.28 -10.35
N VAL A 126 26.48 14.19 -10.42
CA VAL A 126 25.97 12.83 -10.15
C VAL A 126 25.45 12.69 -8.72
N LEU A 127 26.08 13.35 -7.74
CA LEU A 127 25.61 13.36 -6.35
C LEU A 127 24.32 14.14 -6.18
N LEU A 128 24.22 15.33 -6.80
CA LEU A 128 23.02 16.17 -6.75
C LEU A 128 21.81 15.47 -7.39
N ASP A 129 22.02 14.87 -8.56
CA ASP A 129 21.01 14.05 -9.22
C ASP A 129 20.52 12.94 -8.28
N ARG A 130 21.45 12.22 -7.65
CA ARG A 130 21.07 11.14 -6.72
C ARG A 130 20.30 11.64 -5.52
N MET A 131 20.66 12.79 -4.97
CA MET A 131 19.92 13.42 -3.88
C MET A 131 18.49 13.77 -4.33
N PHE A 132 18.32 14.32 -5.52
CA PHE A 132 17.01 14.69 -6.07
C PHE A 132 16.05 13.49 -6.11
N VAL A 133 16.46 12.34 -6.66
CA VAL A 133 15.58 11.16 -6.71
C VAL A 133 15.31 10.54 -5.33
N TYR A 134 16.23 10.68 -4.36
CA TYR A 134 15.96 10.30 -2.98
C TYR A 134 14.91 11.20 -2.34
N GLU A 135 15.04 12.51 -2.48
CA GLU A 135 14.08 13.49 -1.96
C GLU A 135 12.71 13.30 -2.62
N GLU A 136 12.67 13.05 -3.93
CA GLU A 136 11.43 12.75 -4.63
C GLU A 136 10.76 11.49 -4.06
N LEU A 137 11.49 10.39 -3.85
CA LEU A 137 10.91 9.18 -3.25
C LEU A 137 10.28 9.46 -1.88
N HIS A 138 10.96 10.21 -1.02
CA HIS A 138 10.41 10.60 0.29
C HIS A 138 9.16 11.45 0.13
N TRP A 139 9.18 12.41 -0.79
CA TRP A 139 8.03 13.26 -1.08
C TRP A 139 6.84 12.46 -1.61
N LEU A 140 7.05 11.50 -2.51
CA LEU A 140 6.00 10.62 -3.05
C LEU A 140 5.33 9.79 -1.96
N VAL A 141 6.13 9.14 -1.10
CA VAL A 141 5.60 8.36 0.04
C VAL A 141 4.83 9.26 1.01
N ALA A 142 5.34 10.46 1.30
CA ALA A 142 4.66 11.42 2.14
C ALA A 142 3.35 11.94 1.52
N ALA A 143 3.31 12.15 0.21
CA ALA A 143 2.11 12.58 -0.51
C ALA A 143 1.01 11.51 -0.49
N LEU A 144 1.38 10.24 -0.71
CA LEU A 144 0.46 9.11 -0.58
C LEU A 144 -0.09 9.00 0.86
N LEU A 145 0.77 9.18 1.86
CA LEU A 145 0.36 9.17 3.26
C LEU A 145 -0.58 10.33 3.61
N ARG A 146 -0.34 11.54 3.08
CA ARG A 146 -1.25 12.69 3.24
C ARG A 146 -2.61 12.42 2.61
N GLN A 147 -2.63 11.91 1.38
CA GLN A 147 -3.87 11.54 0.70
C GLN A 147 -4.67 10.51 1.49
N PHE A 148 -4.00 9.47 1.98
CA PHE A 148 -4.62 8.51 2.90
C PHE A 148 -5.14 9.20 4.17
N ALA A 149 -4.36 10.06 4.81
CA ALA A 149 -4.77 10.72 6.05
C ALA A 149 -6.03 11.57 5.86
N VAL A 150 -6.13 12.30 4.74
CA VAL A 150 -7.33 13.08 4.37
C VAL A 150 -8.55 12.18 4.18
N GLU A 151 -8.41 11.07 3.44
CA GLU A 151 -9.51 10.12 3.24
C GLU A 151 -9.87 9.37 4.53
N ARG A 152 -8.88 9.07 5.38
CA ARG A 152 -9.04 8.30 6.62
C ARG A 152 -9.87 9.02 7.69
N VAL A 153 -9.85 10.36 7.66
CA VAL A 153 -10.60 11.23 8.59
C VAL A 153 -11.87 11.81 7.96
N SER A 154 -12.15 11.50 6.68
CA SER A 154 -13.37 11.97 6.03
C SER A 154 -14.61 11.28 6.60
N GLU A 155 -15.76 11.92 6.43
CA GLU A 155 -17.05 11.30 6.76
C GLU A 155 -17.31 10.05 5.91
N SER A 156 -16.79 10.03 4.67
CA SER A 156 -16.96 8.91 3.73
C SER A 156 -16.14 7.67 4.07
N TRP A 157 -15.15 7.76 4.97
CA TRP A 157 -14.31 6.63 5.34
C TRP A 157 -15.13 5.43 5.81
N ARG A 158 -16.01 5.65 6.80
CA ARG A 158 -16.83 4.59 7.40
C ARG A 158 -18.02 4.20 6.53
N SER A 159 -18.61 5.16 5.81
CA SER A 159 -19.82 4.92 5.02
C SER A 159 -19.54 4.30 3.65
N SER A 160 -18.33 4.47 3.11
CA SER A 160 -18.04 4.14 1.71
C SER A 160 -16.72 3.41 1.53
N VAL A 161 -15.61 3.94 2.04
CA VAL A 161 -14.28 3.36 1.80
C VAL A 161 -14.11 1.99 2.48
N VAL A 162 -14.44 1.89 3.77
CA VAL A 162 -14.35 0.62 4.52
C VAL A 162 -15.28 -0.45 3.93
N PRO A 163 -16.56 -0.18 3.62
CA PRO A 163 -17.41 -1.14 2.91
C PRO A 163 -16.80 -1.62 1.58
N ALA A 164 -16.28 -0.71 0.76
CA ALA A 164 -15.71 -1.07 -0.53
C ALA A 164 -14.42 -1.90 -0.40
N MET A 165 -13.57 -1.60 0.61
CA MET A 165 -12.40 -2.42 0.94
C MET A 165 -12.80 -3.83 1.40
N ARG A 166 -13.87 -3.95 2.20
CA ARG A 166 -14.38 -5.25 2.66
C ARG A 166 -14.92 -6.07 1.51
N GLU A 167 -15.69 -5.45 0.61
CA GLU A 167 -16.22 -6.10 -0.58
C GLU A 167 -15.10 -6.60 -1.49
N TRP A 168 -14.07 -5.77 -1.71
CA TRP A 168 -12.89 -6.15 -2.49
C TRP A 168 -12.12 -7.36 -1.90
N LEU A 169 -12.10 -7.51 -0.57
CA LEU A 169 -11.47 -8.65 0.10
C LEU A 169 -12.25 -9.96 -0.03
N LEU A 170 -13.52 -9.92 -0.44
CA LEU A 170 -14.31 -11.13 -0.63
C LEU A 170 -13.81 -11.90 -1.87
N PRO A 171 -13.76 -13.25 -1.82
CA PRO A 171 -13.51 -14.06 -3.00
C PRO A 171 -14.58 -13.80 -4.06
N LEU A 172 -14.21 -13.74 -5.34
CA LEU A 172 -15.15 -13.44 -6.44
C LEU A 172 -16.21 -14.52 -6.69
N ASP A 173 -16.25 -15.62 -5.93
CA ASP A 173 -17.15 -16.74 -6.18
C ASP A 173 -17.95 -17.18 -4.93
N ALA A 174 -19.04 -16.44 -4.65
CA ALA A 174 -20.22 -16.96 -3.94
C ALA A 174 -21.54 -16.61 -4.67
N SER A 175 -21.46 -16.24 -5.96
CA SER A 175 -22.60 -15.82 -6.79
C SER A 175 -22.67 -16.56 -8.13
N GLY A 176 -22.25 -17.84 -8.17
CA GLY A 176 -22.12 -18.60 -9.41
C GLY A 176 -22.24 -20.12 -9.29
N SER A 177 -23.09 -20.65 -8.42
CA SER A 177 -23.57 -22.04 -8.53
C SER A 177 -25.07 -22.11 -8.22
N GLY A 178 -25.87 -21.74 -9.21
CA GLY A 178 -27.33 -21.73 -9.14
C GLY A 178 -27.89 -21.63 -10.55
N GLY A 179 -27.73 -22.71 -11.31
CA GLY A 179 -28.26 -22.89 -12.67
C GLY A 179 -28.29 -24.38 -12.97
#